data_AF-A0A523ZPF8-F1
#
_entry.id   AF-A0A523ZPF8-F1
#
_cell.length_a   1.000
_cell.length_b   1.000
_cell.length_c   1.000
_cell.angle_alpha   90.00
_cell.angle_beta   90.00
_cell.angle_gamma   90.00
#
_symmetry.space_group_name_H-M   'P 1'
#
loop_
_entity.id
_entity.type
_entity.pdbx_description
1 polymer ?
#
loop_
_entity_poly.entity_id
_entity_poly.type
_entity_poly.pdbx_seq_one_letter_code
_entity_poly.pdbx_strand_id
1 'polypeptide(L)' 'MKVDKYDIPEKYYYIKEHEWALIKNTDTAKIGITDYAQKALREITYFYPEKKGVQVKRMETICKIESV' A
#
# COMPACT_ATOMS: atom_id res chain seq x y z
N MET A 1 7.14 -14.63 2.69
CA MET A 1 6.31 -15.85 2.83
C MET A 1 5.20 -15.87 1.79
N LYS A 2 4.80 -17.06 1.32
CA LYS A 2 3.54 -17.26 0.60
C LYS A 2 2.52 -17.86 1.57
N VAL A 3 1.32 -17.29 1.60
CA VAL A 3 0.18 -17.83 2.35
C VAL A 3 -0.95 -18.04 1.34
N ASP A 4 -1.31 -19.30 1.11
CA ASP A 4 -2.19 -19.72 0.02
C ASP A 4 -1.74 -19.15 -1.34
N LYS A 5 -2.59 -18.31 -1.95
CA LYS A 5 -2.33 -17.63 -3.21
C LYS A 5 -1.73 -16.23 -3.03
N TYR A 6 -1.39 -15.82 -1.81
CA TYR A 6 -0.97 -14.46 -1.48
C TYR A 6 0.52 -14.37 -1.12
N ASP A 7 1.20 -13.37 -1.68
CA ASP A 7 2.58 -13.04 -1.33
C ASP A 7 2.62 -12.04 -0.17
N ILE A 8 3.25 -12.45 0.94
CA ILE A 8 3.45 -11.65 2.16
C ILE A 8 4.95 -11.58 2.48
N PRO A 9 5.71 -10.67 1.84
CA PRO A 9 7.13 -10.48 2.13
C PRO A 9 7.41 -9.99 3.58
N GLU A 10 8.24 -10.72 4.32
CA GLU A 10 8.58 -10.40 5.73
C GLU A 10 9.36 -9.09 5.91
N LYS A 11 9.97 -8.59 4.84
CA LYS A 11 10.70 -7.31 4.85
C LYS A 11 9.80 -6.08 4.96
N TYR A 12 8.47 -6.26 4.91
CA TYR A 12 7.51 -5.17 5.01
C TYR A 12 6.81 -5.17 6.37
N TYR A 13 6.43 -3.99 6.83
CA TYR A 13 5.46 -3.80 7.90
C TYR A 13 4.06 -3.75 7.30
N TYR A 14 3.06 -4.22 8.03
CA TYR A 14 1.69 -4.33 7.55
C TYR A 14 0.71 -3.70 8.53
N ILE A 15 -0.41 -3.18 8.01
CA ILE A 15 -1.56 -2.69 8.78
C ILE A 15 -2.83 -3.43 8.39
N LYS A 16 -3.88 -3.28 9.21
CA LYS A 16 -5.14 -4.03 9.04
C LYS A 16 -5.88 -3.64 7.76
N GLU A 17 -5.61 -2.46 7.24
CA GLU A 17 -6.20 -1.85 6.05
C GLU A 17 -5.60 -2.39 4.74
N HIS A 18 -4.88 -3.52 4.82
CA HIS A 18 -4.29 -4.22 3.67
C HIS A 18 -3.22 -3.40 2.93
N GLU A 19 -2.48 -2.59 3.67
CA GLU A 19 -1.33 -1.83 3.20
C GLU A 19 -0.03 -2.35 3.82
N TRP A 20 1.08 -2.01 3.18
CA TRP A 20 2.42 -2.32 3.66
C TRP A 20 3.36 -1.12 3.58
N ALA A 21 4.38 -1.12 4.42
CA ALA A 21 5.47 -0.16 4.42
C ALA A 21 6.85 -0.85 4.39
N LEU A 22 7.73 -0.36 3.53
CA LEU A 22 9.16 -0.71 3.48
C LEU A 22 9.98 0.51 3.91
N ILE A 23 10.62 0.41 5.06
CA ILE A 23 11.54 1.44 5.54
C ILE A 23 12.78 1.47 4.65
N LYS A 24 13.13 2.64 4.10
CA LYS A 24 14.32 2.83 3.27
C LYS A 24 15.48 3.40 4.07
N ASN A 25 15.20 4.36 4.94
CA ASN A 25 16.14 4.99 5.86
C ASN A 25 15.35 5.62 7.03
N THR A 26 15.99 6.45 7.84
CA THR A 26 15.38 7.11 9.02
C THR A 26 14.13 7.93 8.71
N ASP A 27 14.10 8.57 7.54
CA ASP A 27 13.09 9.61 7.22
C ASP A 27 12.26 9.28 5.97
N THR A 28 12.46 8.09 5.39
CA THR A 28 11.79 7.68 4.14
C THR A 28 11.32 6.24 4.22
N ALA A 29 10.04 6.04 3.92
CA ALA A 29 9.44 4.73 3.68
C ALA A 29 8.79 4.70 2.29
N LYS A 30 8.74 3.51 1.70
CA LYS A 30 7.83 3.21 0.58
C LYS A 30 6.59 2.55 1.14
N ILE A 31 5.42 2.91 0.63
CA ILE A 31 4.15 2.30 0.99
C ILE A 31 3.48 1.70 -0.24
N GLY A 32 2.54 0.80 -0.02
CA GLY A 32 1.70 0.23 -1.08
C GLY A 32 0.60 -0.65 -0.51
N ILE A 33 -0.20 -1.24 -1.40
CA ILE A 33 -1.24 -2.21 -1.02
C ILE A 33 -0.70 -3.63 -1.07
N THR A 34 -1.21 -4.50 -0.20
CA THR A 34 -0.86 -5.92 -0.14
C THR A 34 -1.25 -6.66 -1.41
N ASP A 35 -0.64 -7.83 -1.62
CA ASP A 35 -1.02 -8.73 -2.71
C ASP A 35 -2.48 -9.23 -2.57
N TYR A 36 -2.99 -9.29 -1.33
CA TYR A 36 -4.40 -9.51 -1.08
C TYR A 36 -5.28 -8.38 -1.65
N ALA A 37 -4.97 -7.13 -1.32
CA ALA A 37 -5.74 -5.97 -1.75
C ALA A 37 -5.76 -5.83 -3.27
N GLN A 38 -4.62 -5.99 -3.95
CA GLN A 38 -4.59 -5.87 -5.41
C GLN A 38 -5.42 -6.96 -6.11
N LYS A 39 -5.39 -8.21 -5.61
CA LYS A 39 -6.25 -9.30 -6.11
C LYS A 39 -7.73 -9.06 -5.83
N ALA A 40 -8.07 -8.44 -4.70
CA ALA A 40 -9.44 -8.07 -4.38
C ALA A 40 -9.97 -6.97 -5.30
N LEU A 41 -9.11 -6.02 -5.69
CA LEU A 41 -9.43 -4.97 -6.65
C LEU A 41 -9.51 -5.46 -8.11
N ARG A 42 -8.95 -6.63 -8.44
CA ARG A 42 -8.89 -7.19 -9.81
C ARG A 42 -8.00 -6.34 -10.73
N GLU A 43 -8.58 -5.62 -11.68
CA GLU A 43 -7.86 -4.81 -12.65
C GLU A 43 -7.86 -3.35 -12.21
N ILE A 44 -6.69 -2.83 -11.82
CA ILE A 44 -6.49 -1.44 -11.44
C ILE A 44 -6.42 -0.59 -12.70
N THR A 45 -7.34 0.37 -12.84
CA THR A 45 -7.42 1.26 -14.00
C THR A 45 -6.79 2.61 -13.74
N TYR A 46 -6.99 3.17 -12.54
CA TYR A 46 -6.46 4.47 -12.16
C TYR A 46 -5.89 4.50 -10.75
N PHE A 47 -4.88 5.34 -10.58
CA PHE A 47 -4.26 5.67 -9.31
C PHE A 47 -4.18 7.20 -9.17
N TYR A 48 -4.77 7.73 -8.11
CA TYR A 48 -4.81 9.16 -7.80
C TYR A 48 -3.97 9.42 -6.55
N PRO A 49 -2.68 9.74 -6.69
CA PRO A 49 -1.83 10.09 -5.55
C PRO A 49 -2.04 11.54 -5.13
N GLU A 50 -1.81 11.81 -3.84
CA GLU A 50 -1.62 13.18 -3.34
C GLU A 50 -0.40 13.87 -3.96
N LYS A 51 -0.40 15.21 -3.89
CA LYS A 51 0.72 16.03 -4.37
C LYS A 51 1.96 15.78 -3.50
N LYS A 52 3.14 15.85 -4.13
CA LYS A 52 4.42 15.80 -3.39
C LYS A 52 4.52 16.98 -2.42
N GLY A 53 5.04 16.71 -1.23
CA GLY A 53 5.26 17.72 -0.19
C GLY A 53 4.06 17.98 0.73
N VAL A 54 2.94 17.28 0.52
CA VAL A 54 1.79 17.34 1.43
C VAL A 54 2.15 16.70 2.76
N GLN A 55 1.83 17.39 3.85
CA GLN A 55 1.87 16.82 5.20
C GLN A 55 0.56 16.11 5.48
N VAL A 56 0.65 14.89 5.98
CA VAL A 56 -0.51 14.01 6.20
C VAL A 56 -0.48 13.50 7.62
N LYS A 57 -1.65 13.26 8.19
CA LYS A 57 -1.80 12.65 9.51
C LYS A 57 -1.83 11.13 9.39
N ARG A 58 -1.52 10.44 10.49
CA ARG A 58 -1.69 8.98 10.56
C ARG A 58 -3.16 8.63 10.25
N MET A 59 -3.35 7.63 9.37
CA MET A 59 -4.66 7.18 8.85
C MET A 59 -5.40 8.20 7.98
N GLU A 60 -4.76 9.29 7.57
CA GLU A 60 -5.34 10.17 6.55
C GLU A 60 -5.29 9.48 5.19
N THR A 61 -6.38 9.62 4.41
CA THR A 61 -6.43 9.09 3.05
C THR A 61 -5.55 9.94 2.13
N ILE A 62 -4.53 9.32 1.53
CA ILE A 62 -3.54 10.00 0.68
C ILE A 62 -3.54 9.54 -0.78
N CYS A 63 -4.33 8.52 -1.09
CA CYS A 63 -4.41 7.93 -2.42
C CYS A 63 -5.81 7.35 -2.64
N LYS A 64 -6.29 7.40 -3.88
CA LYS A 64 -7.45 6.62 -4.34
C LYS A 64 -7.01 5.67 -5.45
N ILE A 65 -7.46 4.43 -5.39
CA ILE A 65 -7.26 3.41 -6.44
C ILE A 65 -8.63 3.06 -7.01
N GLU A 66 -8.74 3.04 -8.33
CA GLU A 66 -9.96 2.62 -9.04
C GLU A 66 -9.70 1.32 -9.81
N SER A 67 -10.72 0.48 -9.85
CA SER A 67 -10.68 -0.83 -10.49
C SER A 67 -12.04 -1.21 -11.11
N VAL A 68 -12.07 -2.26 -11.94
CA VAL A 68 -13.27 -2.77 -12.64
C VAL A 68 -13.82 -4.07 -12.08
#